data_AF-A0A6L5XN09-F1
#
_entry.id   AF-A0A6L5XN09-F1
#
_cell.length_a   1.000
_cell.length_b   1.000
_cell.length_c   1.000
_cell.angle_alpha   90.00
_cell.angle_beta   90.00
_cell.angle_gamma   90.00
#
_symmetry.space_group_name_H-M   'P 1'
#
loop_
_entity.id
_entity.type
_entity.pdbx_description
1 polymer ?
#
loop_
_entity_poly.entity_id
_entity_poly.type
_entity_poly.pdbx_seq_one_letter_code
_entity_poly.pdbx_strand_id
1 'polypeptide(L)'
;MGIFFVCGIHCVGKTTICKEAASGMGVPRYSASELIHTQDALALGPTKLVKNLDHNQNMLIQAARTVEDKHNYFLLDGHTTLLTEAGVEKYQYMYSNF
;
A
#
# COMPACT_ATOMS: atom_id res chain seq x y z
N MET A 1 17.59 -6.77 -0.38
CA MET A 1 16.30 -6.40 0.24
C MET A 1 15.42 -5.80 -0.83
N GLY A 2 14.12 -6.07 -0.86
CA GLY A 2 13.23 -5.40 -1.80
C GLY A 2 11.75 -5.65 -1.56
N ILE A 3 10.93 -4.80 -2.18
CA ILE A 3 9.47 -4.84 -2.06
C ILE A 3 8.88 -5.35 -3.39
N PHE A 4 8.05 -6.39 -3.33
CA PHE A 4 7.22 -6.77 -4.47
C PHE A 4 5.91 -6.02 -4.41
N PHE A 5 5.80 -4.93 -5.17
CA PHE A 5 4.59 -4.15 -5.20
C PHE A 5 3.61 -4.67 -6.27
N VAL A 6 2.39 -5.01 -5.85
CA VAL A 6 1.33 -5.56 -6.71
C VAL A 6 0.15 -4.61 -6.77
N CYS A 7 -0.11 -4.06 -7.95
CA CYS A 7 -1.24 -3.17 -8.20
C CYS A 7 -2.19 -3.66 -9.28
N GLY A 8 -3.32 -2.96 -9.39
CA GLY A 8 -4.28 -3.10 -10.47
C GLY A 8 -5.64 -2.55 -10.07
N ILE A 9 -6.61 -2.64 -10.98
CA ILE A 9 -7.94 -2.06 -10.79
C ILE A 9 -8.76 -2.80 -9.71
N HIS A 10 -9.85 -2.20 -9.24
CA HIS A 10 -10.73 -2.85 -8.26
C HIS A 10 -11.32 -4.16 -8.80
N CYS A 11 -11.55 -5.12 -7.90
CA CYS A 11 -12.20 -6.41 -8.18
C CYS A 11 -11.48 -7.42 -9.08
N VAL A 12 -10.25 -7.17 -9.56
CA VAL A 12 -9.48 -8.16 -10.36
C VAL A 12 -8.84 -9.29 -9.54
N GLY A 13 -9.21 -9.45 -8.27
CA GLY A 13 -8.70 -10.56 -7.46
C GLY A 13 -7.27 -10.41 -6.95
N LYS A 14 -6.68 -9.20 -6.96
CA LYS A 14 -5.31 -8.93 -6.48
C LYS A 14 -5.07 -9.51 -5.09
N THR A 15 -5.93 -9.17 -4.14
CA THR A 15 -5.82 -9.64 -2.75
C THR A 15 -5.80 -11.16 -2.67
N THR A 16 -6.60 -11.84 -3.49
CA THR A 16 -6.63 -13.31 -3.56
C THR A 16 -5.29 -13.83 -4.08
N ILE A 17 -4.83 -13.39 -5.25
CA ILE A 17 -3.61 -13.92 -5.85
C ILE A 17 -2.37 -13.64 -5.01
N CYS A 18 -2.24 -12.45 -4.40
CA CYS A 18 -1.05 -12.20 -3.59
C CYS A 18 -1.11 -12.81 -2.18
N LYS A 19 -2.26 -13.24 -1.66
CA LYS A 19 -2.30 -14.12 -0.49
C LYS A 19 -1.72 -15.50 -0.81
N GLU A 20 -2.17 -16.10 -1.91
CA GLU A 20 -1.65 -17.38 -2.39
C GLU A 20 -0.15 -17.30 -2.70
N ALA A 21 0.28 -16.27 -3.43
CA ALA A 21 1.69 -16.09 -3.80
C ALA A 21 2.59 -15.88 -2.58
N ALA A 22 2.16 -15.05 -1.61
CA ALA A 22 2.92 -14.81 -0.38
C ALA A 22 3.11 -16.10 0.42
N SER A 23 2.03 -16.90 0.55
CA SER A 23 2.08 -18.22 1.18
C SER A 23 3.04 -19.16 0.46
N GLY A 24 2.94 -19.27 -0.88
CA GLY A 24 3.80 -20.15 -1.68
C GLY A 24 5.28 -19.75 -1.71
N MET A 25 5.59 -18.45 -1.59
CA MET A 25 6.97 -17.93 -1.55
C MET A 25 7.56 -17.85 -0.14
N GLY A 26 6.74 -18.02 0.91
CA GLY A 26 7.17 -17.85 2.30
C GLY A 26 7.55 -16.40 2.65
N VAL A 27 6.93 -15.41 2.01
CA VAL A 27 7.15 -13.98 2.29
C VAL A 27 5.91 -13.35 2.94
N PRO A 28 6.05 -12.40 3.87
CA PRO A 28 4.90 -11.72 4.43
C PRO A 28 4.23 -10.82 3.39
N ARG A 29 2.92 -10.62 3.57
CA ARG A 29 2.08 -9.76 2.74
C ARG A 29 1.47 -8.67 3.58
N TYR A 30 1.47 -7.46 3.04
CA TYR A 30 0.80 -6.30 3.61
C TYR A 30 -0.03 -5.59 2.54
N SER A 31 -1.18 -5.04 2.92
CA SER A 31 -1.88 -4.09 2.05
C SER A 31 -1.47 -2.65 2.35
N ALA A 32 -1.38 -1.81 1.33
CA ALA A 32 -1.01 -0.39 1.51
C ALA A 32 -1.98 0.34 2.45
N SER A 33 -3.29 0.06 2.34
CA SER A 33 -4.30 0.63 3.24
C SER A 33 -4.11 0.21 4.69
N GLU A 34 -3.76 -1.06 4.93
CA GLU A 34 -3.49 -1.55 6.29
C GLU A 34 -2.25 -0.89 6.88
N LEU A 35 -1.17 -0.76 6.11
CA LEU A 35 0.04 -0.06 6.54
C LEU A 35 -0.19 1.42 6.85
N ILE A 36 -1.06 2.10 6.11
CA ILE A 36 -1.45 3.48 6.42
C ILE A 36 -2.25 3.52 7.74
N HIS A 37 -3.22 2.62 7.89
CA HIS A 37 -4.06 2.56 9.10
C HIS A 37 -3.28 2.21 10.37
N THR A 38 -2.18 1.44 10.27
CA THR A 38 -1.34 1.15 11.45
C THR A 38 -0.55 2.38 11.93
N GLN A 39 -0.28 3.34 11.04
CA GLN A 39 0.39 4.59 11.41
C GLN A 39 -0.62 5.65 11.87
N ASP A 40 -1.77 5.72 11.20
CA ASP A 40 -2.82 6.70 11.48
C ASP A 40 -4.21 6.12 11.16
N ALA A 41 -4.95 5.76 12.21
CA ALA A 41 -6.29 5.23 12.08
C ALA A 41 -7.29 6.24 11.46
N LEU A 42 -6.98 7.53 11.49
CA LEU A 42 -7.81 8.61 10.94
C LEU A 42 -7.43 8.97 9.49
N ALA A 43 -6.30 8.47 8.98
CA ALA A 43 -5.79 8.81 7.65
C ALA A 43 -6.66 8.28 6.49
N LEU A 44 -7.50 7.28 6.75
CA LEU A 44 -8.44 6.71 5.78
C LEU A 44 -9.83 6.67 6.41
N GLY A 45 -10.68 7.63 6.02
CA GLY A 45 -12.09 7.63 6.41
C GLY A 45 -12.87 6.49 5.77
N PRO A 46 -14.12 6.23 6.21
CA PRO A 46 -14.97 5.14 5.69
C PRO A 46 -15.23 5.25 4.18
N THR A 47 -15.10 6.44 3.61
CA THR A 47 -15.28 6.72 2.17
C THR A 47 -14.02 6.51 1.34
N LYS A 48 -12.89 6.12 1.94
CA LYS A 48 -11.56 6.04 1.29
C LYS A 48 -11.11 7.35 0.63
N LEU A 49 -11.73 8.47 1.00
CA LEU A 49 -11.38 9.80 0.53
C LEU A 49 -10.12 10.28 1.27
N VAL A 50 -9.05 10.51 0.52
CA VAL A 50 -7.79 11.03 1.05
C VAL A 50 -7.87 12.55 1.09
N LYS A 51 -7.85 13.11 2.31
CA LYS A 51 -7.90 14.57 2.53
C LYS A 51 -6.55 15.25 2.35
N ASN A 52 -5.49 14.57 2.77
CA ASN A 52 -4.12 15.08 2.66
C ASN A 52 -3.26 14.00 1.99
N LEU A 53 -2.95 14.23 0.71
CA LEU A 53 -2.20 13.30 -0.13
C LEU A 53 -0.80 13.07 0.43
N ASP A 54 -0.06 14.14 0.73
CA ASP A 54 1.31 14.06 1.22
C ASP A 54 1.39 13.33 2.56
N HIS A 55 0.49 13.64 3.49
CA HIS A 55 0.40 12.93 4.77
C HIS A 55 0.15 11.43 4.58
N ASN A 56 -0.85 11.08 3.76
CA ASN A 56 -1.19 9.69 3.48
C ASN A 56 -0.01 8.92 2.87
N GLN A 57 0.70 9.53 1.92
CA GLN A 57 1.88 8.92 1.29
C GLN A 57 3.06 8.81 2.25
N ASN A 58 3.29 9.81 3.10
CA ASN A 58 4.32 9.76 4.14
C ASN A 58 4.06 8.64 5.15
N MET A 59 2.80 8.40 5.55
CA MET A 59 2.44 7.28 6.42
C MET A 59 2.77 5.93 5.77
N LEU A 60 2.46 5.75 4.48
CA LEU A 60 2.82 4.52 3.78
C LEU A 60 4.34 4.33 3.71
N ILE A 61 5.10 5.38 3.39
CA ILE A 61 6.58 5.34 3.34
C ILE A 61 7.14 4.87 4.68
N GLN A 62 6.71 5.49 5.77
CA GLN A 62 7.21 5.16 7.12
C GLN A 62 6.85 3.73 7.52
N ALA A 63 5.62 3.30 7.24
CA ALA A 63 5.19 1.93 7.50
C ALA A 63 5.96 0.90 6.67
N ALA A 64 6.17 1.17 5.37
CA ALA A 64 6.92 0.27 4.49
C ALA A 64 8.37 0.11 4.93
N ARG A 65 9.05 1.20 5.32
CA ARG A 65 10.42 1.15 5.87
C ARG A 65 10.50 0.30 7.14
N THR A 66 9.51 0.44 8.03
CA THR A 66 9.43 -0.38 9.26
C THR A 66 9.28 -1.88 8.95
N VAL A 67 8.68 -2.22 7.81
CA VAL A 67 8.55 -3.61 7.33
C VAL A 67 9.84 -4.08 6.66
N GLU A 68 10.50 -3.23 5.87
CA GLU A 68 11.82 -3.52 5.27
C GLU A 68 12.88 -3.85 6.33
N ASP A 69 12.85 -3.18 7.48
CA ASP A 69 13.76 -3.46 8.59
C ASP A 69 13.56 -4.85 9.21
N LYS A 70 12.37 -5.46 9.03
CA LYS A 70 12.01 -6.76 9.60
C LYS A 70 12.15 -7.91 8.60
N HIS A 71 12.11 -7.63 7.30
CA HIS A 71 12.00 -8.64 6.26
C HIS A 71 12.88 -8.34 5.05
N ASN A 72 13.62 -9.36 4.58
CA ASN A 72 14.43 -9.26 3.37
C ASN A 72 13.58 -8.98 2.11
N TYR A 73 12.40 -9.59 2.06
CA TYR A 73 11.41 -9.40 1.01
C TYR A 73 10.00 -9.45 1.61
N PHE A 74 9.11 -8.63 1.08
CA PHE A 74 7.68 -8.72 1.38
C PHE A 74 6.86 -8.28 0.17
N LEU A 75 5.60 -8.70 0.17
CA LEU A 75 4.64 -8.32 -0.84
C LEU A 75 3.78 -7.18 -0.31
N LEU A 76 3.72 -6.08 -1.07
CA LEU A 76 2.85 -4.94 -0.80
C LEU A 76 1.78 -4.87 -1.88
N ASP A 77 0.51 -5.03 -1.54
CA ASP A 77 -0.57 -4.87 -2.51
C ASP A 77 -1.37 -3.59 -2.30
N GLY A 78 -1.78 -2.95 -3.40
CA GLY A 78 -2.46 -1.66 -3.34
C GLY A 78 -3.08 -1.21 -4.66
N HIS A 79 -3.49 0.05 -4.67
CA HIS A 79 -3.96 0.74 -5.88
C HIS A 79 -2.87 1.72 -6.33
N THR A 80 -2.85 2.07 -7.61
CA THR A 80 -1.96 3.10 -8.16
C THR A 80 -2.57 4.49 -8.13
N THR A 81 -3.81 4.59 -7.64
CA THR A 81 -4.59 5.82 -7.61
C THR A 81 -5.25 6.01 -6.25
N LEU A 82 -5.40 7.27 -5.86
CA LEU A 82 -6.09 7.71 -4.65
C LEU A 82 -7.27 8.60 -5.02
N LEU A 83 -8.39 8.41 -4.33
CA LEU A 83 -9.56 9.27 -4.47
C LEU A 83 -9.42 10.44 -3.49
N THR A 84 -9.44 11.65 -4.02
CA THR A 84 -9.37 12.92 -3.28
C THR A 84 -10.61 13.77 -3.60
N GLU A 85 -10.78 14.89 -2.89
CA GLU A 85 -11.84 15.85 -3.19
C GLU A 85 -11.71 16.47 -4.59
N ALA A 86 -10.48 16.56 -5.12
CA ALA A 86 -10.21 17.07 -6.46
C ALA A 86 -10.41 16.01 -7.57
N GLY A 87 -10.63 14.75 -7.20
CA GLY A 87 -10.75 13.62 -8.13
C GLY A 87 -9.70 12.53 -7.88
N VAL A 88 -9.32 11.83 -8.95
CA VAL A 88 -8.39 10.68 -8.85
C VAL A 88 -6.95 11.16 -9.04
N GLU A 89 -6.16 11.05 -7.99
CA GLU A 89 -4.73 11.37 -7.98
C GLU A 89 -3.87 10.10 -8.12
N LYS A 90 -2.66 10.25 -8.67
CA LYS A 90 -1.71 9.13 -8.81
C LYS A 90 -0.92 8.91 -7.52
N TYR A 91 -0.50 7.67 -7.29
CA TYR A 91 0.38 7.32 -6.18
C TYR A 91 1.76 7.95 -6.34
N GLN A 92 2.12 8.92 -5.51
CA GLN A 92 3.44 9.56 -5.54
C GLN A 92 4.56 8.56 -5.18
N TYR A 93 4.33 7.69 -4.18
CA TYR A 93 5.36 6.79 -3.65
C TYR A 93 5.98 5.84 -4.68
N MET A 94 5.19 5.39 -5.66
CA MET A 94 5.66 4.49 -6.71
C MET A 94 6.68 5.14 -7.64
N TYR A 95 6.60 6.45 -7.86
CA TYR A 95 7.44 7.13 -8.84
C TYR A 95 8.83 7.48 -8.31
N SER A 96 9.04 7.41 -6.99
CA SER A 96 10.27 7.87 -6.34
C SER A 96 11.05 6.76 -5.62
N ASN A 97 10.48 5.56 -5.45
CA ASN A 97 11.08 4.52 -4.60
C ASN A 97 10.98 3.09 -5.15
N PHE A 98 10.53 2.90 -6.40
CA PHE A 98 10.51 1.61 -7.09
C PHE A 98 11.14 1.73 -8.47
#